data_AF-A0A8T6V342-F1
#
_entry.id   AF-A0A8T6V342-F1
#
_cell.length_a   1.000
_cell.length_b   1.000
_cell.length_c   1.000
_cell.angle_alpha   90.00
_cell.angle_beta   90.00
_cell.angle_gamma   90.00
#
_symmetry.space_group_name_H-M   'P 1'
#
loop_
_entity.id
_entity.type
_entity.pdbx_description
1 polymer ?
#
loop_
_entity_poly.entity_id
_entity_poly.type
_entity_poly.pdbx_seq_one_letter_code
_entity_poly.pdbx_strand_id
1 'polypeptide(L)'
;MKKEPPARHWKEIPELKERWERWWEEGMKQVTFDEAIEDQLKAWGVPIVRATDVGASVEASMRRNLGVSTQKTILKEALYLFCPGVKVSVFTTVMAADAGTIPVDQEVIAFGGTEQGVDTAVVLQPAYSDRLFSPETGLEIREILCKPRSMKGASGSYYGRAWKQ
;
A
#
# COMPACT_ATOMS: atom_id res chain seq x y z
N MET A 1 -19.61 8.56 3.34
CA MET A 1 -19.31 7.68 2.20
C MET A 1 -20.39 7.88 1.13
N LYS A 2 -20.09 7.67 -0.17
CA LYS A 2 -21.15 7.55 -1.19
C LYS A 2 -21.86 6.21 -1.00
N LYS A 3 -23.12 6.07 -1.43
CA LYS A 3 -23.89 4.80 -1.41
C LYS A 3 -23.38 3.80 -2.46
N GLU A 4 -22.07 3.76 -2.67
CA GLU A 4 -21.37 2.82 -3.53
C GLU A 4 -19.95 2.56 -2.99
N PRO A 5 -19.41 1.34 -3.18
CA PRO A 5 -18.04 1.01 -2.82
C PRO A 5 -17.01 1.96 -3.43
N PRO A 6 -15.87 2.19 -2.75
CA PRO A 6 -14.89 3.20 -3.14
C PRO A 6 -14.17 2.89 -4.46
N ALA A 7 -14.15 1.62 -4.87
CA ALA A 7 -13.56 1.20 -6.13
C ALA A 7 -14.24 -0.07 -6.65
N ARG A 8 -14.05 -0.32 -7.94
CA ARG A 8 -14.70 -1.44 -8.65
C ARG A 8 -14.37 -2.81 -8.04
N HIS A 9 -13.12 -3.05 -7.66
CA HIS A 9 -12.70 -4.32 -7.08
C HIS A 9 -13.35 -4.63 -5.71
N TRP A 10 -13.85 -3.62 -4.99
CA TRP A 10 -14.67 -3.84 -3.78
C TRP A 10 -16.05 -4.43 -4.10
N LYS A 11 -16.53 -4.31 -5.35
CA LYS A 11 -17.74 -4.99 -5.84
C LYS A 11 -17.42 -6.42 -6.33
N GLU A 12 -16.21 -6.64 -6.83
CA GLU A 12 -15.78 -7.92 -7.43
C GLU A 12 -15.29 -8.95 -6.40
N ILE A 13 -14.69 -8.51 -5.30
CA ILE A 13 -14.16 -9.37 -4.25
C ILE A 13 -15.26 -9.53 -3.17
N PRO A 14 -15.85 -10.74 -3.00
CA PRO A 14 -16.97 -10.96 -2.08
C PRO A 14 -16.71 -10.48 -0.66
N GLU A 15 -15.52 -10.74 -0.14
CA GLU A 15 -15.11 -10.41 1.23
C GLU A 15 -15.01 -8.88 1.43
N LEU A 16 -14.58 -8.14 0.40
CA LEU A 16 -14.55 -6.68 0.45
C LEU A 16 -15.96 -6.09 0.34
N LYS A 17 -16.83 -6.71 -0.47
CA LYS A 17 -18.22 -6.29 -0.62
C LYS A 17 -18.97 -6.43 0.70
N GLU A 18 -18.91 -7.61 1.32
CA GLU A 18 -19.54 -7.89 2.61
C GLU A 18 -19.04 -6.92 3.70
N ARG A 19 -17.73 -6.68 3.74
CA ARG A 19 -17.15 -5.73 4.70
C ARG A 19 -17.63 -4.30 4.47
N TRP A 20 -17.73 -3.86 3.21
CA TRP A 20 -18.23 -2.53 2.89
C TRP A 20 -19.70 -2.38 3.28
N GLU A 21 -20.54 -3.40 3.04
CA GLU A 21 -21.94 -3.42 3.45
C GLU A 21 -22.06 -3.28 4.97
N ARG A 22 -21.29 -4.06 5.74
CA ARG A 22 -21.23 -3.94 7.19
C ARG A 22 -20.82 -2.53 7.66
N TRP A 23 -19.74 -1.98 7.10
CA TRP A 23 -19.30 -0.62 7.45
C TRP A 23 -20.35 0.44 7.14
N TRP A 24 -21.11 0.25 6.06
CA TRP A 24 -22.19 1.16 5.68
C TRP A 24 -23.35 1.09 6.68
N GLU A 25 -23.75 -0.11 7.09
CA GLU A 25 -24.79 -0.33 8.11
C GLU A 25 -24.39 0.24 9.48
N GLU A 26 -23.12 0.11 9.85
CA GLU A 26 -22.56 0.69 11.09
C GLU A 26 -22.40 2.23 11.02
N GLY A 27 -22.67 2.85 9.87
CA GLY A 27 -22.56 4.31 9.70
C GLY A 27 -21.12 4.84 9.71
N MET A 28 -20.14 3.98 9.42
CA MET A 28 -18.71 4.34 9.39
C MET A 28 -18.45 5.45 8.36
N LYS A 29 -17.68 6.46 8.76
CA LYS A 29 -17.33 7.59 7.87
C LYS A 29 -15.94 7.47 7.23
N GLN A 30 -15.06 6.68 7.83
CA GLN A 30 -13.68 6.46 7.39
C GLN A 30 -13.21 5.06 7.81
N VAL A 31 -12.13 4.57 7.19
CA VAL A 31 -11.46 3.35 7.67
C VAL A 31 -10.87 3.66 9.04
N THR A 32 -11.29 2.92 10.06
CA THR A 32 -10.76 3.04 11.42
C THR A 32 -9.56 2.13 11.60
N PHE A 33 -8.58 2.61 12.34
CA PHE A 33 -7.58 1.75 12.94
C PHE A 33 -8.20 1.20 14.24
N ASP A 34 -8.15 -0.11 14.43
CA ASP A 34 -8.73 -0.73 15.63
C ASP A 34 -7.83 -0.44 16.83
N GLU A 35 -8.35 0.30 17.81
CA GLU A 35 -7.63 0.68 19.02
C GLU A 35 -7.16 -0.56 19.81
N ALA A 36 -7.95 -1.64 19.81
CA ALA A 36 -7.57 -2.88 20.49
C ALA A 36 -6.34 -3.54 19.82
N ILE A 37 -6.26 -3.50 18.48
CA ILE A 37 -5.09 -3.98 17.74
C ILE A 37 -3.88 -3.08 18.04
N GLU A 38 -4.07 -1.77 18.13
CA GLU A 38 -2.99 -0.86 18.48
C GLU A 38 -2.39 -1.17 19.84
N ASP A 39 -3.24 -1.35 20.85
CA ASP A 39 -2.81 -1.61 22.22
C ASP A 39 -2.11 -2.97 22.33
N GLN A 40 -2.59 -3.96 21.58
CA GLN A 40 -1.93 -5.26 21.47
C GLN A 40 -0.53 -5.15 20.84
N LEU A 41 -0.39 -4.39 19.75
CA LEU A 41 0.92 -4.16 19.11
C LEU A 41 1.89 -3.42 20.03
N LYS A 42 1.41 -2.41 20.75
CA LYS A 42 2.20 -1.69 21.77
C LYS A 42 2.64 -2.61 22.90
N ALA A 43 1.74 -3.47 23.39
CA ALA A 43 2.05 -4.44 24.44
C ALA A 43 3.12 -5.46 23.99
N TRP A 44 3.18 -5.77 22.69
CA TRP A 44 4.24 -6.59 22.09
C TRP A 44 5.53 -5.84 21.78
N GLY A 45 5.59 -4.53 22.07
CA GLY A 45 6.76 -3.69 21.77
C GLY A 45 6.98 -3.46 20.27
N VAL A 46 5.94 -3.66 19.44
CA VAL A 46 6.02 -3.44 17.99
C VAL A 46 5.93 -1.94 17.69
N PRO A 47 6.93 -1.33 17.03
CA PRO A 47 6.84 0.07 16.62
C PRO A 47 5.69 0.30 15.64
N ILE A 48 4.93 1.38 15.83
CA ILE A 48 3.82 1.76 14.96
C ILE A 48 4.16 3.06 14.25
N VAL A 49 4.33 3.00 12.93
CA VAL A 49 4.59 4.18 12.09
C VAL A 49 3.29 4.69 11.47
N ARG A 50 2.96 5.95 11.75
CA ARG A 50 1.87 6.69 11.10
C ARG A 50 2.45 7.86 10.30
N ALA A 51 2.53 7.69 8.99
CA ALA A 51 3.15 8.67 8.12
C ALA A 51 2.39 8.82 6.79
N THR A 52 2.74 9.85 6.02
CA THR A 52 2.23 10.02 4.66
C THR A 52 2.81 8.94 3.75
N ASP A 53 1.96 8.26 2.96
CA ASP A 53 2.41 7.31 1.92
C ASP A 53 3.38 8.01 0.94
N VAL A 54 4.49 7.35 0.59
CA VAL A 54 5.55 7.90 -0.27
C VAL A 54 5.02 8.34 -1.64
N GLY A 55 4.02 7.65 -2.17
CA GLY A 55 3.34 8.03 -3.41
C GLY A 55 2.14 8.98 -3.21
N ALA A 56 1.92 9.48 -2.00
CA ALA A 56 0.92 10.48 -1.66
C ALA A 56 1.57 11.86 -1.40
N SER A 57 0.89 12.72 -0.63
CA SER A 57 1.11 14.17 -0.48
C SER A 57 0.32 15.03 -1.49
N VAL A 58 0.79 16.25 -1.77
CA VAL A 58 0.18 17.24 -2.67
C VAL A 58 -0.11 16.63 -4.04
N GLU A 59 0.77 15.74 -4.51
CA GLU A 59 0.62 15.02 -5.78
C GLU A 59 -0.64 14.16 -5.82
N ALA A 60 -1.06 13.57 -4.68
CA ALA A 60 -2.33 12.85 -4.62
C ALA A 60 -3.54 13.80 -4.78
N SER A 61 -3.44 15.04 -4.27
CA SER A 61 -4.44 16.08 -4.51
C SER A 61 -4.47 16.49 -5.99
N MET A 62 -3.30 16.70 -6.60
CA MET A 62 -3.17 17.04 -8.03
C MET A 62 -3.80 15.95 -8.91
N ARG A 63 -3.51 14.68 -8.63
CA ARG A 63 -4.10 13.55 -9.38
C ARG A 63 -5.63 13.49 -9.24
N ARG A 64 -6.16 13.70 -8.02
CA ARG A 64 -7.60 13.59 -7.76
C ARG A 64 -8.40 14.76 -8.32
N ASN A 65 -7.90 15.98 -8.13
CA ASN A 65 -8.64 17.21 -8.36
C ASN A 65 -8.29 17.90 -9.68
N LEU A 66 -7.07 17.70 -10.19
CA LEU A 66 -6.59 18.32 -11.43
C LEU A 66 -6.36 17.30 -12.55
N GLY A 67 -6.49 16.00 -12.28
CA GLY A 67 -6.27 14.94 -13.27
C GLY A 67 -4.80 14.78 -13.71
N VAL A 68 -3.86 15.35 -12.96
CA VAL A 68 -2.43 15.35 -13.33
C VAL A 68 -1.74 14.09 -12.79
N SER A 69 -1.12 13.32 -13.68
CA SER A 69 -0.20 12.24 -13.30
C SER A 69 1.16 12.82 -12.95
N THR A 70 1.74 12.40 -11.82
CA THR A 70 3.03 12.86 -11.33
C THR A 70 4.08 11.76 -11.42
N GLN A 71 5.35 12.10 -11.18
CA GLN A 71 6.45 11.13 -11.15
C GLN A 71 6.19 10.00 -10.13
N LYS A 72 5.63 10.33 -8.96
CA LYS A 72 5.21 9.36 -7.94
C LYS A 72 4.10 8.43 -8.44
N THR A 73 3.17 8.92 -9.27
CA THR A 73 2.17 8.07 -9.93
C THR A 73 2.84 7.07 -10.86
N ILE A 74 3.84 7.49 -11.65
CA ILE A 74 4.58 6.59 -12.55
C ILE A 74 5.29 5.48 -11.75
N LEU A 75 6.02 5.84 -10.68
CA LEU A 75 6.68 4.88 -9.80
C LEU A 75 5.68 3.86 -9.22
N LYS A 76 4.55 4.35 -8.72
CA LYS A 76 3.47 3.51 -8.19
C LYS A 76 2.94 2.54 -9.25
N GLU A 77 2.61 3.03 -10.44
CA GLU A 77 2.07 2.19 -11.52
C GLU A 77 3.10 1.18 -12.04
N ALA A 78 4.40 1.53 -12.04
CA ALA A 78 5.47 0.60 -12.35
C ALA A 78 5.55 -0.54 -11.33
N LEU A 79 5.45 -0.25 -10.04
CA LEU A 79 5.42 -1.30 -9.00
C LEU A 79 4.14 -2.16 -9.07
N TYR A 80 3.01 -1.58 -9.48
CA TYR A 80 1.78 -2.32 -9.77
C TYR A 80 1.89 -3.26 -10.97
N LEU A 81 3.00 -3.23 -11.74
CA LEU A 81 3.32 -4.27 -12.72
C LEU A 81 3.49 -5.64 -12.06
N PHE A 82 4.01 -5.68 -10.82
CA PHE A 82 4.15 -6.90 -10.03
C PHE A 82 2.83 -7.29 -9.34
N CYS A 83 2.39 -6.45 -8.41
CA CYS A 83 1.09 -6.48 -7.72
C CYS A 83 0.97 -5.24 -6.80
N PRO A 84 -0.22 -4.93 -6.26
CA PRO A 84 -0.39 -3.89 -5.23
C PRO A 84 0.48 -4.13 -3.99
N GLY A 85 0.64 -5.39 -3.57
CA GLY A 85 1.46 -5.75 -2.42
C GLY A 85 2.93 -5.35 -2.55
N VAL A 86 3.57 -5.55 -3.71
CA VAL A 86 4.98 -5.13 -3.93
C VAL A 86 5.14 -3.62 -3.77
N LYS A 87 4.21 -2.83 -4.33
CA LYS A 87 4.20 -1.37 -4.12
C LYS A 87 4.09 -1.04 -2.64
N VAL A 88 3.16 -1.66 -1.93
CA VAL A 88 2.94 -1.41 -0.49
C VAL A 88 4.19 -1.75 0.30
N SER A 89 4.82 -2.90 0.05
CA SER A 89 6.06 -3.32 0.72
C SER A 89 7.19 -2.30 0.51
N VAL A 90 7.40 -1.83 -0.74
CA VAL A 90 8.44 -0.82 -1.02
C VAL A 90 8.14 0.49 -0.31
N PHE A 91 6.91 1.00 -0.40
CA PHE A 91 6.57 2.31 0.19
C PHE A 91 6.56 2.27 1.72
N THR A 92 6.05 1.22 2.34
CA THR A 92 6.06 1.08 3.81
C THR A 92 7.47 0.91 4.37
N THR A 93 8.35 0.22 3.64
CA THR A 93 9.78 0.14 4.00
C THR A 93 10.43 1.52 4.00
N VAL A 94 10.23 2.32 2.95
CA VAL A 94 10.76 3.69 2.88
C VAL A 94 10.17 4.57 4.00
N MET A 95 8.86 4.46 4.27
CA MET A 95 8.23 5.20 5.38
C MET A 95 8.81 4.80 6.75
N ALA A 96 9.07 3.51 6.95
CA ALA A 96 9.63 3.00 8.19
C ALA A 96 11.10 3.43 8.36
N ALA A 97 11.86 3.48 7.26
CA ALA A 97 13.23 3.99 7.23
C ALA A 97 13.26 5.50 7.55
N ASP A 98 12.45 6.31 6.87
CA ASP A 98 12.33 7.75 7.13
C ASP A 98 11.89 8.06 8.58
N ALA A 99 11.10 7.17 9.19
CA ALA A 99 10.70 7.25 10.60
C ALA A 99 11.79 6.80 11.59
N GLY A 100 12.92 6.27 11.10
CA GLY A 100 14.01 5.75 11.93
C GLY A 100 13.68 4.46 12.67
N THR A 101 12.63 3.74 12.25
CA THR A 101 12.15 2.52 12.92
C THR A 101 12.79 1.23 12.40
N ILE A 102 13.36 1.28 11.19
CA ILE A 102 14.14 0.18 10.63
C ILE A 102 15.53 0.69 10.22
N PRO A 103 16.55 -0.17 10.28
CA PRO A 103 17.87 0.15 9.75
C PRO A 103 17.90 0.17 8.22
N VAL A 104 18.86 0.90 7.66
CA VAL A 104 19.12 1.01 6.21
C VAL A 104 20.42 0.33 5.78
N ASP A 105 21.16 -0.26 6.72
CA ASP A 105 22.44 -0.97 6.55
C ASP A 105 22.30 -2.49 6.62
N GLN A 106 21.07 -3.01 6.75
CA GLN A 106 20.77 -4.45 6.71
C GLN A 106 19.47 -4.72 5.94
N GLU A 107 19.28 -5.99 5.56
CA GLU A 107 18.06 -6.43 4.89
C GLU A 107 16.84 -6.41 5.82
N VAL A 108 15.67 -6.21 5.22
CA VAL A 108 14.38 -6.36 5.89
C VAL A 108 13.43 -7.19 5.05
N ILE A 109 12.46 -7.83 5.70
CA ILE A 109 11.32 -8.46 5.04
C ILE A 109 10.12 -7.53 5.20
N ALA A 110 9.53 -7.12 4.07
CA ALA A 110 8.37 -6.26 4.05
C ALA A 110 7.14 -6.98 3.50
N PHE A 111 6.02 -6.78 4.20
CA PHE A 111 4.74 -7.38 3.87
C PHE A 111 3.80 -6.35 3.25
N GLY A 112 3.04 -6.78 2.25
CA GLY A 112 2.06 -5.97 1.55
C GLY A 112 0.84 -6.79 1.17
N GLY A 113 -0.23 -6.10 0.80
CA GLY A 113 -1.49 -6.73 0.43
C GLY A 113 -2.24 -6.00 -0.66
N THR A 114 -3.27 -6.66 -1.18
CA THR A 114 -4.22 -6.10 -2.13
C THR A 114 -5.49 -5.68 -1.41
N GLU A 115 -5.72 -4.38 -1.28
CA GLU A 115 -6.87 -3.77 -0.60
C GLU A 115 -6.95 -4.07 0.90
N GLN A 116 -7.02 -5.34 1.28
CA GLN A 116 -7.02 -5.82 2.65
C GLN A 116 -6.30 -7.17 2.79
N GLY A 117 -5.80 -7.42 4.01
CA GLY A 117 -4.97 -8.59 4.30
C GLY A 117 -3.54 -8.42 3.80
N VAL A 118 -2.81 -9.53 3.78
CA VAL A 118 -1.40 -9.61 3.39
C VAL A 118 -1.26 -10.78 2.41
N ASP A 119 -0.80 -10.50 1.20
CA ASP A 119 -0.69 -11.49 0.11
C ASP A 119 0.70 -11.50 -0.55
N THR A 120 1.58 -10.61 -0.12
CA THR A 120 2.89 -10.37 -0.73
C THR A 120 3.94 -10.18 0.36
N ALA A 121 5.11 -10.80 0.18
CA ALA A 121 6.28 -10.63 1.02
C ALA A 121 7.54 -10.50 0.15
N VAL A 122 8.40 -9.53 0.48
CA VAL A 122 9.62 -9.23 -0.27
C VAL A 122 10.80 -8.98 0.68
N VAL A 123 12.01 -9.35 0.25
CA VAL A 123 13.27 -8.99 0.92
C VAL A 123 13.81 -7.73 0.25
N LEU A 124 14.18 -6.73 1.06
CA LEU A 124 14.62 -5.41 0.61
C LEU A 124 15.92 -5.01 1.30
N GLN A 125 16.80 -4.31 0.57
CA GLN A 125 17.74 -3.37 1.17
C GLN A 125 17.03 -2.01 1.27
N PRO A 126 16.72 -1.50 2.47
CA PRO A 126 16.03 -0.23 2.61
C PRO A 126 16.88 0.97 2.22
N ALA A 127 16.21 2.07 1.86
CA ALA A 127 16.81 3.39 1.73
C ALA A 127 15.83 4.46 2.20
N TYR A 128 16.35 5.63 2.59
CA TYR A 128 15.55 6.83 2.83
C TYR A 128 14.91 7.33 1.52
N SER A 129 13.80 8.05 1.63
CA SER A 129 13.05 8.52 0.45
C SER A 129 13.84 9.44 -0.48
N ASP A 130 14.75 10.26 0.07
CA ASP A 130 15.63 11.16 -0.70
C ASP A 130 16.74 10.42 -1.46
N ARG A 131 17.01 9.16 -1.10
CA ARG A 131 18.05 8.31 -1.69
C ARG A 131 17.50 7.09 -2.41
N LEU A 132 16.18 7.02 -2.64
CA LEU A 132 15.51 5.84 -3.20
C LEU A 132 16.20 5.25 -4.44
N PHE A 133 16.71 6.12 -5.33
CA PHE A 133 17.40 5.77 -6.56
C PHE A 133 18.91 6.06 -6.54
N SER A 134 19.50 6.24 -5.36
CA SER A 134 20.94 6.45 -5.23
C SER A 134 21.70 5.26 -5.83
N PRO A 135 22.77 5.50 -6.60
CA PRO A 135 23.57 4.42 -7.17
C PRO A 135 24.27 3.57 -6.10
N GLU A 136 24.60 4.14 -4.94
CA GLU A 136 25.38 3.48 -3.89
C GLU A 136 24.53 3.06 -2.70
N THR A 137 23.50 3.82 -2.36
CA THR A 137 22.65 3.58 -1.17
C THR A 137 21.16 3.59 -1.52
N GLY A 138 20.83 3.23 -2.76
CA GLY A 138 19.46 3.11 -3.24
C GLY A 138 18.73 1.92 -2.65
N LEU A 139 17.40 1.95 -2.74
CA LEU A 139 16.58 0.81 -2.37
C LEU A 139 16.75 -0.30 -3.40
N GLU A 140 16.89 -1.53 -2.92
CA GLU A 140 16.96 -2.72 -3.76
C GLU A 140 15.90 -3.74 -3.33
N ILE A 141 15.13 -4.25 -4.29
CA ILE A 141 14.29 -5.43 -4.07
C ILE A 141 15.15 -6.65 -4.36
N ARG A 142 15.56 -7.37 -3.31
CA ARG A 142 16.46 -8.53 -3.43
C ARG A 142 15.72 -9.79 -3.78
N GLU A 143 14.59 -10.03 -3.12
CA GLU A 143 13.80 -11.24 -3.34
C GLU A 143 12.29 -10.96 -3.25
N ILE A 144 11.50 -11.74 -4.00
CA ILE A 144 10.05 -11.78 -3.86
C ILE A 144 9.70 -13.17 -3.34
N LEU A 145 9.40 -13.27 -2.05
CA LEU A 145 9.10 -14.54 -1.37
C LEU A 145 7.75 -15.10 -1.82
N CYS A 146 6.74 -14.23 -1.89
CA CYS A 146 5.44 -14.57 -2.44
C CYS A 146 4.73 -13.34 -3.00
N LYS A 147 3.86 -13.56 -3.98
CA LYS A 147 2.90 -12.59 -4.49
C LYS A 147 1.73 -13.31 -5.17
N PRO A 148 0.58 -12.65 -5.37
CA PRO A 148 -0.46 -13.19 -6.24
C PRO A 148 0.09 -13.51 -7.64
N ARG A 149 -0.28 -14.68 -8.19
CA ARG A 149 0.09 -15.06 -9.56
C ARG A 149 -0.55 -14.11 -10.58
N SER A 150 -1.80 -13.72 -10.35
CA SER A 150 -2.57 -12.84 -11.22
C SER A 150 -3.32 -11.80 -10.40
N MET A 151 -3.33 -10.57 -10.89
CA MET A 151 -4.17 -9.48 -10.37
C MET A 151 -5.43 -9.27 -11.22
N LYS A 152 -5.69 -10.13 -12.22
CA LYS A 152 -6.83 -9.99 -13.13
C LYS A 152 -8.12 -10.30 -12.36
N GLY A 153 -8.97 -9.29 -12.19
CA GLY A 153 -10.28 -9.46 -11.58
C GLY A 153 -11.30 -10.12 -12.51
N ALA A 154 -12.45 -10.46 -11.95
CA ALA A 154 -13.56 -11.09 -12.66
C ALA A 154 -14.08 -10.22 -13.82
N SER A 155 -13.95 -8.90 -13.72
CA SER A 155 -14.34 -7.97 -14.80
C SER A 155 -13.37 -7.97 -15.99
N GLY A 156 -12.27 -8.73 -15.92
CA GLY A 156 -11.21 -8.68 -16.92
C GLY A 156 -10.31 -7.44 -16.82
N SER A 157 -10.23 -6.74 -15.68
CA SER A 157 -9.18 -5.73 -15.47
C SER A 157 -8.40 -5.97 -14.19
N TYR A 158 -7.19 -5.42 -14.12
CA TYR A 158 -6.28 -5.67 -13.01
C TYR A 158 -6.67 -4.88 -11.77
N TYR A 159 -6.73 -5.54 -10.61
CA TYR A 159 -6.89 -4.88 -9.31
C TYR A 159 -5.74 -3.89 -9.07
N GLY A 160 -6.05 -2.79 -8.37
CA GLY A 160 -5.13 -1.68 -8.13
C GLY A 160 -4.91 -0.75 -9.33
N ARG A 161 -5.16 -1.21 -10.57
CA ARG A 161 -5.00 -0.40 -11.79
C ARG A 161 -6.32 0.21 -12.21
N ALA A 162 -6.71 1.27 -11.51
CA ALA A 162 -7.86 2.08 -11.90
C ALA A 162 -7.40 3.23 -12.79
N TRP A 163 -7.12 2.94 -14.06
CA TRP A 163 -7.19 3.98 -15.09
C TRP A 163 -8.62 4.50 -15.05
N LYS A 164 -8.80 5.81 -14.83
CA LYS A 164 -10.10 6.43 -15.11
C LYS A 164 -10.39 6.12 -16.58
N GLN A 165 -11.41 5.30 -16.83
CA GLN A 165 -12.23 5.44 -18.02
C GLN A 165 -13.29 6.49 -17.68
#